data_AF-A0A955UEF2-F1
#
_entry.id   AF-A0A955UEF2-F1
#
_cell.length_a   1.000
_cell.length_b   1.000
_cell.length_c   1.000
_cell.angle_alpha   90.00
_cell.angle_beta   90.00
_cell.angle_gamma   90.00
#
_symmetry.space_group_name_H-M   'P 1'
#
loop_
_entity.id
_entity.type
_entity.pdbx_description
1 polymer ?
#
loop_
_entity_poly.entity_id
_entity_poly.type
_entity_poly.pdbx_seq_one_letter_code
_entity_poly.pdbx_strand_id
1 'polypeptide(L)'
;MSTRVYQRLREALYHLAELEGGKLKGEIEWAEAYFGGRRKGICGRAAAGKSVVVGLLEGEHRVYTKVVESVSAEELLRHIQAKTRKGSGSNTDVFRGDQSLKR
;
A
#
# COMPACT_ATOMS: atom_id res chain seq x y z
N MET A 1 25.75 -6.66 -10.92
CA MET A 1 26.00 -6.34 -9.50
C MET A 1 24.82 -6.85 -8.65
N SER A 2 25.01 -8.02 -8.02
CA SER A 2 24.14 -8.75 -7.06
C SER A 2 22.60 -8.64 -7.12
N THR A 3 21.97 -8.61 -8.29
CA THR A 3 20.50 -8.55 -8.42
C THR A 3 19.78 -9.72 -7.72
N ARG A 4 20.41 -10.90 -7.74
CA ARG A 4 19.82 -12.16 -7.23
C ARG A 4 19.77 -12.24 -5.71
N VAL A 5 20.73 -11.65 -4.99
CA VAL A 5 20.71 -11.64 -3.51
C VAL A 5 19.61 -10.71 -3.02
N TYR A 6 19.51 -9.50 -3.58
CA TYR A 6 18.43 -8.57 -3.24
C TYR A 6 17.04 -9.09 -3.59
N GLN A 7 16.92 -9.83 -4.70
CA GLN A 7 15.65 -10.46 -5.07
C GLN A 7 15.22 -11.50 -4.02
N ARG A 8 16.13 -12.40 -3.62
CA ARG A 8 15.87 -13.39 -2.57
C ARG A 8 15.54 -12.75 -1.21
N LEU A 9 16.22 -11.66 -0.87
CA LEU A 9 15.92 -10.90 0.35
C LEU A 9 14.51 -10.29 0.29
N ARG A 10 14.11 -9.70 -0.84
CA ARG A 10 12.74 -9.17 -1.01
C ARG A 10 11.69 -10.26 -0.94
N GLU A 11 11.92 -11.41 -1.57
CA GLU A 11 11.03 -12.57 -1.50
C GLU A 11 10.89 -13.08 -0.05
N ALA A 12 11.99 -13.20 0.68
CA ALA A 12 11.97 -13.59 2.09
C ALA A 12 11.21 -12.59 2.97
N LEU A 13 11.45 -11.28 2.77
CA LEU A 13 10.73 -10.22 3.48
C LEU A 13 9.22 -10.24 3.17
N TYR A 14 8.86 -10.49 1.90
CA TYR A 14 7.46 -10.63 1.50
C TYR A 14 6.77 -11.80 2.22
N HIS A 15 7.40 -12.99 2.21
CA HIS A 15 6.85 -14.15 2.89
C HIS A 15 6.76 -13.95 4.40
N LEU A 16 7.77 -13.33 5.01
CA LEU A 16 7.76 -13.02 6.43
C LEU A 16 6.64 -12.03 6.77
N ALA A 17 6.47 -10.96 5.98
CA ALA A 17 5.40 -9.99 6.18
C ALA A 17 3.99 -10.59 6.02
N GLU A 18 3.80 -11.53 5.08
CA GLU A 18 2.52 -12.26 4.94
C GLU A 18 2.29 -13.24 6.09
N LEU A 19 3.34 -13.94 6.57
CA LEU A 19 3.25 -14.84 7.72
C LEU A 19 2.99 -14.10 9.04
N GLU A 20 3.64 -12.95 9.23
CA GLU A 20 3.42 -12.03 10.35
C GLU A 20 2.11 -11.25 10.23
N GLY A 21 1.30 -11.52 9.19
CA GLY A 21 0.11 -10.81 8.71
C GLY A 21 -1.08 -10.71 9.67
N GLY A 22 -0.82 -10.72 10.98
CA GLY A 22 -1.73 -10.22 12.00
C GLY A 22 -2.16 -8.79 11.72
N LYS A 23 -3.35 -8.44 12.21
CA LYS A 23 -3.93 -7.11 12.01
C LYS A 23 -3.09 -6.05 12.71
N LEU A 24 -2.75 -4.98 11.98
CA LEU A 24 -2.13 -3.76 12.49
C LEU A 24 -3.04 -3.12 13.55
N LYS A 25 -2.45 -2.49 14.57
CA LYS A 25 -3.16 -1.81 15.67
C LYS A 25 -2.61 -0.39 15.86
N GLY A 26 -3.31 0.44 16.64
CA GLY A 26 -2.85 1.81 16.91
C GLY A 26 -3.11 2.78 15.76
N GLU A 27 -2.21 3.73 15.55
CA GLU A 27 -2.29 4.70 14.47
C GLU A 27 -1.72 4.11 13.17
N ILE A 28 -2.53 4.15 12.13
CA ILE A 28 -2.19 3.58 10.83
C ILE A 28 -2.20 4.67 9.79
N GLU A 29 -1.04 4.85 9.18
CA GLU A 29 -0.87 5.66 7.97
C GLU A 29 -0.98 4.74 6.76
N TRP A 30 -1.45 5.28 5.65
CA TRP A 30 -1.43 4.55 4.38
C TRP A 30 -1.02 5.46 3.24
N ALA A 31 -0.43 4.85 2.21
CA ALA A 31 0.02 5.55 1.02
C ALA A 31 -0.12 4.67 -0.23
N GLU A 32 -0.28 5.32 -1.38
CA GLU A 32 -0.28 4.66 -2.69
C GLU A 32 1.02 4.94 -3.45
N ALA A 33 1.57 3.90 -4.08
CA ALA A 33 2.73 3.98 -4.94
C ALA A 33 2.43 3.34 -6.29
N TYR A 34 2.85 4.02 -7.37
CA TYR A 34 2.56 3.62 -8.74
C TYR A 34 3.83 3.21 -9.47
N PHE A 35 3.94 1.93 -9.83
CA PHE A 35 5.13 1.36 -10.45
C PHE A 35 4.90 1.04 -11.93
N GLY A 36 5.96 1.14 -12.72
CA GLY A 36 5.93 0.83 -14.15
C GLY A 36 5.20 1.87 -14.99
N GLY A 37 4.56 1.43 -16.08
CA GLY A 37 3.84 2.30 -17.01
C GLY A 37 4.71 3.30 -17.78
N ARG A 38 6.01 2.99 -17.97
CA ARG A 38 6.91 3.87 -18.75
C ARG A 38 6.50 3.84 -20.21
N ARG A 39 5.87 4.93 -20.67
CA ARG A 39 5.46 5.15 -22.07
C ARG A 39 5.73 6.59 -22.48
N LYS A 40 5.83 6.84 -23.78
CA LYS A 40 5.82 8.22 -24.32
C LYS A 40 4.42 8.82 -24.15
N GLY A 41 4.31 10.07 -23.71
CA GLY A 41 3.02 10.76 -23.51
C GLY A 41 2.66 10.99 -22.04
N ILE A 42 1.41 10.68 -21.65
CA ILE A 42 0.90 10.91 -20.29
C ILE A 42 1.78 10.20 -19.24
N CYS A 43 2.31 11.00 -18.31
CA CYS A 43 3.15 10.60 -17.18
C CYS A 43 2.39 10.78 -15.84
N GLY A 44 2.98 10.35 -14.73
CA GLY A 44 2.36 10.47 -13.40
C GLY A 44 1.25 9.46 -13.15
N ARG A 45 0.42 9.63 -12.11
CA ARG A 45 -0.60 8.65 -11.67
C ARG A 45 -1.59 8.26 -12.79
N ALA A 46 -1.92 9.19 -13.69
CA ALA A 46 -2.85 8.98 -14.80
C ALA A 46 -2.29 8.15 -15.98
N ALA A 47 -1.04 7.68 -15.92
CA ALA A 47 -0.48 6.84 -16.97
C ALA A 47 -1.02 5.40 -16.89
N ALA A 48 -1.51 4.89 -18.02
CA ALA A 48 -1.99 3.50 -18.10
C ALA A 48 -0.85 2.47 -17.98
N GLY A 49 -1.19 1.24 -17.61
CA GLY A 49 -0.25 0.13 -17.49
C GLY A 49 0.66 0.22 -16.26
N LYS A 50 0.18 0.87 -15.19
CA LYS A 50 0.86 0.97 -13.91
C LYS A 50 0.33 -0.08 -12.94
N SER A 51 1.23 -0.70 -12.20
CA SER A 51 0.88 -1.50 -11.04
C SER A 51 0.78 -0.56 -9.84
N VAL A 52 -0.36 -0.59 -9.15
CA VAL A 52 -0.56 0.22 -7.94
C VAL A 52 -0.30 -0.65 -6.73
N VAL A 53 0.46 -0.11 -5.79
CA VAL A 53 0.76 -0.73 -4.50
C VAL A 53 0.25 0.18 -3.40
N VAL A 54 -0.50 -0.41 -2.47
CA VAL A 54 -0.93 0.25 -1.24
C VAL A 54 0.01 -0.20 -0.13
N GLY A 55 0.56 0.75 0.60
CA GLY A 55 1.30 0.54 1.83
C GLY A 55 0.47 0.97 3.03
N LEU A 56 0.48 0.16 4.08
CA LEU A 56 -0.06 0.46 5.41
C LEU A 56 1.10 0.47 6.40
N LEU A 57 1.22 1.52 7.19
CA LEU A 57 2.28 1.73 8.16
C LEU A 57 1.66 1.86 9.55
N GLU A 58 2.06 0.99 10.47
CA GLU A 58 1.70 1.05 11.90
C GLU A 58 2.81 1.77 12.67
N GLY A 59 2.59 3.04 13.00
CA GLY A 59 3.60 3.93 13.59
C GLY A 59 4.94 3.84 12.84
N GLU A 60 6.06 3.73 13.54
CA GLU A 60 7.38 3.55 12.89
C GLU A 60 7.85 2.08 12.74
N HIS A 61 6.98 1.10 12.96
CA HIS A 61 7.43 -0.25 13.33
C HIS A 61 7.12 -1.33 12.29
N ARG A 62 5.95 -1.26 11.65
CA ARG A 62 5.47 -2.33 10.75
C ARG A 62 4.85 -1.77 9.50
N VAL A 63 5.26 -2.33 8.36
CA VAL A 63 4.72 -2.00 7.04
C VAL A 63 4.09 -3.22 6.41
N TYR A 64 2.86 -3.09 5.95
CA TYR A 64 2.20 -4.05 5.09
C TYR A 64 2.04 -3.45 3.69
N THR A 65 2.36 -4.21 2.64
CA THR A 65 2.17 -3.73 1.26
C THR A 65 1.37 -4.73 0.44
N LYS A 66 0.52 -4.23 -0.44
CA LYS A 66 -0.30 -5.05 -1.34
C LYS A 66 -0.44 -4.40 -2.70
N VAL A 67 -0.26 -5.20 -3.76
CA VAL A 67 -0.62 -4.81 -5.12
C VAL A 67 -2.15 -4.85 -5.24
N VAL A 68 -2.74 -3.76 -5.73
CA VAL A 68 -4.20 -3.61 -5.87
C VAL A 68 -4.58 -3.46 -7.35
N GLU A 69 -5.82 -3.83 -7.67
CA GLU A 69 -6.33 -3.76 -9.05
C GLU A 69 -6.88 -2.37 -9.34
N SER A 70 -7.44 -1.69 -8.33
CA SER A 70 -7.85 -0.30 -8.43
C SER A 70 -7.54 0.50 -7.16
N VAL A 71 -7.48 1.83 -7.31
CA VAL A 71 -7.34 2.80 -6.21
C VAL A 71 -8.69 3.43 -5.84
N SER A 72 -9.79 2.71 -6.06
CA SER A 72 -11.10 3.20 -5.63
C SER A 72 -11.14 3.30 -4.09
N ALA A 73 -11.81 4.34 -3.58
CA ALA A 73 -11.97 4.54 -2.14
C ALA A 73 -12.55 3.29 -1.45
N GLU A 74 -13.45 2.58 -2.12
CA GLU A 74 -14.05 1.35 -1.61
C GLU A 74 -13.04 0.20 -1.49
N GLU A 75 -12.22 -0.04 -2.52
CA GLU A 75 -11.18 -1.10 -2.49
C GLU A 75 -10.12 -0.81 -1.42
N LEU A 76 -9.71 0.45 -1.31
CA LEU A 76 -8.76 0.91 -0.30
C LEU A 76 -9.32 0.72 1.12
N LEU A 77 -10.56 1.14 1.38
CA LEU A 77 -11.23 0.91 2.67
C LEU A 77 -11.33 -0.57 3.02
N ARG A 78 -11.70 -1.41 2.05
CA ARG A 78 -11.77 -2.86 2.25
C ARG A 78 -10.41 -3.43 2.66
N HIS A 79 -9.32 -3.00 2.03
CA HIS A 79 -7.98 -3.46 2.38
C HIS A 79 -7.50 -2.96 3.75
N ILE A 80 -7.72 -1.67 4.05
CA ILE A 80 -7.40 -1.09 5.36
C ILE A 80 -8.18 -1.85 6.45
N GLN A 81 -9.51 -1.97 6.33
CA GLN A 81 -10.34 -2.64 7.33
C GLN A 81 -10.02 -4.13 7.50
N ALA A 82 -9.63 -4.82 6.43
CA ALA A 82 -9.24 -6.22 6.50
C ALA A 82 -7.94 -6.41 7.31
N LYS A 83 -6.98 -5.49 7.16
CA LYS A 83 -5.64 -5.57 7.75
C LYS A 83 -5.47 -4.79 9.05
N THR A 84 -6.53 -4.17 9.53
CA THR A 84 -6.51 -3.30 10.71
C THR A 84 -7.46 -3.81 11.80
N ARG A 85 -7.08 -3.65 13.07
CA ARG A 85 -7.98 -3.96 14.22
C ARG A 85 -9.04 -2.88 14.37
N LYS A 86 -10.28 -3.28 14.73
CA LYS A 86 -11.35 -2.33 15.07
C LYS A 86 -10.87 -1.39 16.18
N GLY A 87 -10.99 -0.08 15.98
CA GLY A 87 -10.62 0.96 16.96
C GLY A 87 -9.23 1.60 16.77
N SER A 88 -8.48 1.20 15.75
CA SER A 88 -7.28 1.93 15.29
C SER A 88 -7.65 3.30 14.68
N GLY A 89 -6.88 4.34 14.96
CA GLY A 89 -6.98 5.61 14.26
C GLY A 89 -6.30 5.52 12.89
N SER A 90 -6.97 5.89 11.81
CA SER A 90 -6.36 5.97 10.48
C SER A 90 -6.06 7.44 10.15
N ASN A 91 -4.80 7.78 9.91
CA ASN A 91 -4.43 9.13 9.45
C ASN A 91 -4.05 9.07 7.97
N THR A 92 -4.53 10.04 7.18
CA THR A 92 -4.32 10.06 5.73
C THR A 92 -3.63 11.35 5.33
N ASP A 93 -2.53 11.26 4.57
CA ASP A 93 -1.95 12.44 3.92
C ASP A 93 -2.79 12.75 2.68
N VAL A 94 -3.46 13.92 2.70
CA VAL A 94 -4.69 14.16 1.94
C VAL A 94 -4.39 14.49 0.49
N PHE A 95 -4.64 13.54 -0.43
CA PHE A 95 -4.87 13.85 -1.85
C PHE A 95 -6.37 14.05 -2.12
N ARG A 96 -6.72 14.85 -3.14
CA ARG A 96 -8.12 15.22 -3.48
C ARG A 96 -9.04 14.03 -3.77
N GLY A 97 -8.52 12.87 -4.18
CA GLY A 97 -9.30 11.63 -4.35
C GLY A 97 -9.74 10.99 -3.03
N ASP A 98 -9.00 11.24 -1.95
CA ASP A 98 -9.19 10.64 -0.62
C ASP A 98 -10.22 11.39 0.23
N GLN A 99 -10.74 12.51 -0.26
CA GLN A 99 -11.77 13.28 0.46
C GLN A 99 -13.08 12.49 0.66
N SER A 100 -13.31 11.46 -0.15
CA SER A 100 -14.44 10.53 0.00
C SER A 100 -14.26 9.53 1.15
N LEU A 101 -13.07 9.42 1.73
CA LEU A 101 -12.73 8.50 2.82
C LEU A 101 -12.95 9.10 4.22
N LYS A 102 -13.38 10.36 4.31
CA LYS A 102 -13.73 11.00 5.58
C LYS A 102 -15.12 10.52 6.02
N ARG A 103 -15.18 9.77 7.11
CA ARG A 103 -16.38 9.62 7.94
C ARG A 103 -16.36 10.68 9.03
#